data_AF-A0A257J0P5-F1
#
_entry.id   AF-A0A257J0P5-F1
#
_cell.length_a   1.000
_cell.length_b   1.000
_cell.length_c   1.000
_cell.angle_alpha   90.00
_cell.angle_beta   90.00
_cell.angle_gamma   90.00
#
_symmetry.space_group_name_H-M   'P 1'
#
loop_
_entity.id
_entity.type
_entity.pdbx_description
1 polymer ?
#
loop_
_entity_poly.entity_id
_entity_poly.type
_entity_poly.pdbx_seq_one_letter_code
_entity_poly.pdbx_strand_id
1 'polypeptide(L)'
;LLLAQAARRAGAEPRAQVQLRPGQATVMASLPLPANPLGPWLNVQAQLRQTTGLPAVDSLRLGRLPVPGWLAEWALPTVLRSLGLQAQGELAQRTVNRVGFRQRQVVVAFAWPEDIAQQVANSLMPPDEQARLRVYADHLAALTGALQRELGARKPVPLPRLLQPMFALAQQQTQLSGLPARENRAALLALACLVNGSSVAALLPQARQWPQPRMLTITLAGRVDSPQHFLVSAALAIEGGGPLADAIGVYKEVADAHGGSGFSFNDLAADRAGTRFGLLAARAPALLQTRLAAGVLQEADLLPAVADLPEDLQAPEFERRFGGVGGAAYRRLMADIEARLDRLPLLAPPTAPALAPPS
;
A
#
# COMPACT_ATOMS: atom_id res chain seq x y z
N LEU A 1 30.86 6.79 0.98
CA LEU A 1 30.07 7.87 0.35
C LEU A 1 30.90 9.16 0.20
N LEU A 2 31.36 9.78 1.29
CA LEU A 2 32.23 10.99 1.28
C LEU A 2 33.45 10.87 0.34
N LEU A 3 34.22 9.78 0.47
CA LEU A 3 35.41 9.53 -0.36
C LEU A 3 35.09 9.31 -1.84
N ALA A 4 33.94 8.70 -2.15
CA ALA A 4 33.52 8.41 -3.53
C ALA A 4 33.05 9.67 -4.26
N GLN A 5 32.41 10.61 -3.57
CA GLN A 5 32.01 11.90 -4.16
C GLN A 5 33.18 12.87 -4.32
N ALA A 6 34.11 12.91 -3.37
CA ALA A 6 35.35 13.68 -3.52
C ALA A 6 36.15 13.22 -4.76
N ALA A 7 36.21 11.91 -4.99
CA ALA A 7 36.90 11.34 -6.14
C ALA A 7 36.16 11.56 -7.47
N ARG A 8 34.82 11.50 -7.49
CA ARG A 8 34.00 11.86 -8.67
C ARG A 8 34.23 13.30 -9.13
N ARG A 9 34.48 14.25 -8.22
CA ARG A 9 34.83 15.64 -8.57
C ARG A 9 36.23 15.80 -9.15
N ALA A 10 37.12 14.83 -8.91
CA ALA A 10 38.50 14.83 -9.37
C ALA A 10 38.76 13.93 -10.59
N GLY A 11 37.74 13.26 -11.12
CA GLY A 11 37.82 12.49 -12.38
C GLY A 11 38.57 11.16 -12.31
N ALA A 12 38.83 10.61 -11.11
CA ALA A 12 39.54 9.34 -10.95
C ALA A 12 38.97 8.49 -9.78
N GLU A 13 39.21 7.18 -9.80
CA GLU A 13 38.71 6.26 -8.77
C GLU A 13 39.54 6.34 -7.48
N PRO A 14 38.90 6.53 -6.31
CA PRO A 14 39.61 6.53 -5.04
C PRO A 14 39.94 5.09 -4.64
N ARG A 15 41.17 4.85 -4.18
CA ARG A 15 41.49 3.62 -3.45
C ARG A 15 41.25 3.86 -1.97
N ALA A 16 40.40 3.03 -1.36
CA ALA A 16 40.11 3.10 0.06
C ALA A 16 40.21 1.70 0.68
N GLN A 17 40.79 1.63 1.87
CA GLN A 17 40.87 0.44 2.70
C GLN A 17 40.34 0.78 4.10
N VAL A 18 39.59 -0.14 4.69
CA VAL A 18 39.09 -0.01 6.06
C VAL A 18 39.59 -1.18 6.88
N GLN A 19 40.26 -0.88 7.99
CA GLN A 19 40.65 -1.86 9.00
C GLN A 19 39.76 -1.70 10.23
N LEU A 20 39.09 -2.78 10.62
CA LEU A 20 38.14 -2.79 11.74
C LEU A 20 38.74 -3.53 12.93
N ARG A 21 38.77 -2.87 14.08
CA ARG A 21 39.15 -3.45 15.38
C ARG A 21 37.97 -3.27 16.35
N PRO A 22 37.87 -4.08 17.42
CA PRO A 22 36.87 -3.84 18.45
C PRO A 22 36.92 -2.40 18.96
N GLY A 23 35.82 -1.65 18.81
CA GLY A 23 35.70 -0.27 19.25
C GLY A 23 36.41 0.80 18.41
N GLN A 24 37.10 0.42 17.32
CA GLN A 24 37.87 1.35 16.48
C GLN A 24 37.82 0.97 14.99
N ALA A 25 37.79 1.98 14.12
CA ALA A 25 37.96 1.78 12.68
C ALA A 25 39.06 2.69 12.15
N THR A 26 39.97 2.14 11.34
CA THR A 26 40.96 2.92 10.60
C THR A 26 40.58 2.95 9.14
N VAL A 27 40.30 4.14 8.62
CA VAL A 27 40.00 4.39 7.21
C VAL A 27 41.24 4.97 6.57
N MET A 28 41.72 4.33 5.50
CA MET A 28 42.85 4.79 4.71
C MET A 28 42.36 5.01 3.28
N ALA A 29 42.58 6.20 2.73
CA ALA A 29 42.14 6.54 1.39
C ALA A 29 43.21 7.35 0.67
N SER A 30 43.35 7.13 -0.63
CA SER A 30 44.17 7.95 -1.52
C SER A 30 43.24 8.68 -2.48
N LEU A 31 43.19 10.00 -2.35
CA LEU A 31 42.35 10.89 -3.13
C LEU A 31 43.17 11.53 -4.25
N PRO A 32 42.73 11.46 -5.51
CA PRO A 32 43.37 12.19 -6.59
C PRO A 32 43.16 13.70 -6.37
N LEU A 33 44.23 14.48 -6.53
CA LEU A 33 44.17 15.94 -6.45
C LEU A 33 44.26 16.55 -7.86
N PRO A 34 43.58 17.68 -8.12
CA PRO A 34 43.84 18.51 -9.31
C PRO A 34 45.32 18.91 -9.39
N ALA A 35 45.81 19.29 -10.58
CA ALA A 35 47.20 19.69 -10.76
C ALA A 35 47.64 20.74 -9.72
N ASN A 36 48.58 20.37 -8.87
CA ASN A 36 49.05 21.16 -7.74
C ASN A 36 50.53 20.83 -7.44
N PRO A 37 51.28 21.72 -6.76
CA PRO A 37 52.71 21.52 -6.49
C PRO A 37 53.01 20.47 -5.40
N LEU A 38 52.00 19.97 -4.67
CA LEU A 38 52.13 18.98 -3.59
C LEU A 38 52.03 17.53 -4.11
N GLY A 39 51.68 17.34 -5.37
CA GLY A 39 51.61 16.05 -6.04
C GLY A 39 50.19 15.60 -6.42
N PRO A 40 50.07 14.50 -7.17
CA PRO A 40 48.80 14.07 -7.77
C PRO A 40 47.84 13.37 -6.79
N TRP A 41 48.28 13.05 -5.57
CA TRP A 41 47.49 12.29 -4.61
C TRP A 41 47.59 12.85 -3.19
N LEU A 42 46.47 12.87 -2.49
CA LEU A 42 46.38 13.11 -1.06
C LEU A 42 46.04 11.81 -0.34
N ASN A 43 46.96 11.35 0.51
CA ASN A 43 46.67 10.23 1.41
C ASN A 43 45.94 10.74 2.65
N VAL A 44 44.80 10.14 2.96
CA VAL A 44 43.99 10.44 4.13
C VAL A 44 43.93 9.20 4.99
N GLN A 45 44.33 9.32 6.25
CA GLN A 45 44.15 8.27 7.24
C GLN A 45 43.34 8.83 8.41
N ALA A 46 42.17 8.25 8.67
CA ALA A 46 41.31 8.63 9.78
C ALA A 46 41.16 7.45 10.74
N GLN A 47 41.38 7.70 12.03
CA GLN A 47 41.03 6.76 13.09
C GLN A 47 39.71 7.21 13.72
N LEU A 48 38.72 6.33 13.66
CA LEU A 48 37.38 6.53 14.19
C LEU A 48 37.24 5.71 15.47
N ARG A 49 36.75 6.37 16.52
CA ARG A 49 36.46 5.74 17.81
C ARG A 49 34.97 5.55 17.95
N GLN A 50 34.57 4.35 18.38
CA GLN A 50 33.17 4.08 18.74
C GLN A 50 32.72 4.99 19.88
N THR A 51 31.53 5.58 19.75
CA THR A 51 30.86 6.35 20.81
C THR A 51 29.48 5.73 21.12
N THR A 52 28.67 6.42 21.91
CA THR A 52 27.26 6.08 22.12
C THR A 52 26.37 6.35 20.90
N GLY A 53 26.84 7.15 19.93
CA GLY A 53 26.12 7.55 18.71
C GLY A 53 26.95 7.29 17.45
N LEU A 54 27.19 8.35 16.66
CA LEU A 54 28.12 8.30 15.52
C LEU A 54 29.59 8.24 15.99
N PRO A 55 30.46 7.52 15.27
CA PRO A 55 31.88 7.46 15.60
C PRO A 55 32.53 8.84 15.62
N ALA A 56 33.33 9.09 16.65
CA ALA A 56 34.13 10.31 16.78
C ALA A 56 35.44 10.16 16.01
N VAL A 57 35.98 11.26 15.50
CA VAL A 57 37.30 11.27 14.86
C VAL A 57 38.37 11.39 15.94
N ASP A 58 39.10 10.32 16.18
CA ASP A 58 40.17 10.28 17.20
C ASP A 58 41.41 11.02 16.69
N SER A 59 41.83 10.68 15.48
CA SER A 59 42.92 11.35 14.78
C SER A 59 42.71 11.29 13.28
N LEU A 60 43.20 12.32 12.60
CA LEU A 60 43.21 12.41 11.15
C LEU A 60 44.64 12.70 10.71
N ARG A 61 45.08 12.11 9.61
CA ARG A 61 46.36 12.40 8.98
C ARG A 61 46.12 12.69 7.51
N LEU A 62 46.57 13.86 7.06
CA LEU A 62 46.50 14.32 5.69
C LEU A 62 47.92 14.34 5.11
N GLY A 63 48.27 13.32 4.33
CA GLY A 63 49.63 13.07 3.85
C GLY A 63 50.57 12.83 5.03
N ARG A 64 51.46 13.78 5.29
CA ARG A 64 52.40 13.76 6.42
C ARG A 64 51.91 14.59 7.61
N LEU A 65 50.85 15.38 7.46
CA LEU A 65 50.36 16.29 8.47
C LEU A 65 49.41 15.56 9.44
N PRO A 66 49.78 15.40 10.73
CA PRO A 66 48.84 14.94 11.74
C PRO A 66 47.87 16.08 12.10
N VAL A 67 46.58 15.77 12.09
CA VAL A 67 45.48 16.65 12.47
C VAL A 67 44.84 16.07 13.74
N PRO A 68 44.88 16.79 14.88
CA PRO A 68 44.19 16.37 16.09
C PRO A 68 42.69 16.13 15.86
N GLY A 69 42.10 15.13 16.53
CA GLY A 69 40.69 14.76 16.37
C GLY A 69 39.72 15.91 16.58
N TRP A 70 39.94 16.75 17.61
CA TRP A 70 39.11 17.92 17.89
C TRP A 70 39.04 18.91 16.72
N LEU A 71 40.16 19.09 16.00
CA LEU A 71 40.24 20.00 14.86
C LEU A 71 39.54 19.39 13.64
N ALA A 72 39.67 18.08 13.47
CA ALA A 72 38.97 17.34 12.41
C ALA A 72 37.43 17.38 12.62
N GLU A 73 36.96 17.22 13.85
CA GLU A 73 35.53 17.31 14.19
C GLU A 73 35.00 18.73 14.02
N TRP A 74 35.76 19.74 14.45
CA TRP A 74 35.39 21.15 14.25
C TRP A 74 35.24 21.51 12.76
N ALA A 75 36.12 20.99 11.90
CA ALA A 75 36.08 21.24 10.46
C ALA A 75 35.01 20.44 9.72
N LEU A 76 34.51 19.35 10.31
CA LEU A 76 33.62 18.39 9.64
C LEU A 76 32.34 19.02 9.07
N PRO A 77 31.58 19.88 9.79
CA PRO A 77 30.37 20.50 9.23
C PRO A 77 30.65 21.36 8.00
N THR A 78 31.77 22.10 8.02
CA THR A 78 32.21 22.95 6.90
C THR A 78 32.57 22.12 5.68
N VAL A 79 33.25 20.98 5.88
CA VAL A 79 33.58 20.03 4.81
C VAL A 79 32.33 19.36 4.25
N LEU A 80 31.38 18.95 5.10
CA LEU A 80 30.11 18.40 4.64
C LEU A 80 29.33 19.39 3.78
N ARG A 81 29.32 20.67 4.16
CA ARG A 81 28.70 21.75 3.39
C ARG A 81 29.36 21.95 2.03
N SER A 82 30.69 22.01 1.97
CA SER A 82 31.42 22.21 0.70
C SER A 82 31.27 21.00 -0.26
N LEU A 83 31.03 19.81 0.27
CA LEU A 83 30.73 18.61 -0.49
C LEU A 83 29.25 18.47 -0.88
N GLY A 84 28.36 19.36 -0.42
CA GLY A 84 26.92 19.26 -0.66
C GLY A 84 26.26 18.10 0.08
N LEU A 85 26.85 17.69 1.21
CA LEU A 85 26.48 16.52 2.00
C LEU A 85 25.85 16.85 3.35
N GLN A 86 25.45 18.10 3.54
CA GLN A 86 24.90 18.56 4.81
C GLN A 86 23.62 17.79 5.19
N ALA A 87 22.68 17.64 4.25
CA ALA A 87 21.41 16.93 4.49
C ALA A 87 21.63 15.47 4.88
N GLN A 88 22.59 14.79 4.25
CA GLN A 88 22.94 13.40 4.54
C GLN A 88 23.63 13.25 5.90
N GLY A 89 24.46 14.22 6.29
CA GLY A 89 25.10 14.25 7.61
C GLY A 89 24.07 14.45 8.73
N GLU A 90 23.14 15.39 8.54
CA GLU A 90 22.05 15.63 9.50
C GLU A 90 21.10 14.43 9.60
N LEU A 91 20.77 13.78 8.47
CA LEU A 91 19.97 12.56 8.46
C LEU A 91 20.68 11.43 9.22
N ALA A 92 21.98 11.23 8.98
CA ALA A 92 22.76 10.21 9.69
C ALA A 92 22.79 10.46 11.21
N GLN A 93 22.87 11.72 11.64
CA GLN A 93 22.80 12.07 13.07
C GLN A 93 21.42 11.79 13.69
N ARG A 94 20.33 11.97 12.94
CA ARG A 94 18.96 11.75 13.44
C ARG A 94 18.54 10.28 13.42
N THR A 95 19.07 9.50 12.48
CA THR A 95 18.63 8.11 12.23
C THR A 95 19.60 7.07 12.77
N VAL A 96 20.86 7.40 13.07
CA VAL A 96 21.83 6.42 13.60
C VAL A 96 21.97 6.58 15.11
N ASN A 97 21.39 5.64 15.86
CA ASN A 97 21.49 5.61 17.31
C ASN A 97 22.86 5.14 17.78
N ARG A 98 23.50 4.19 17.10
CA ARG A 98 24.80 3.65 17.51
C ARG A 98 25.55 3.01 16.36
N VAL A 99 26.86 3.23 16.27
CA VAL A 99 27.76 2.47 15.38
C VAL A 99 28.76 1.69 16.21
N GLY A 100 28.67 0.36 16.19
CA GLY A 100 29.59 -0.55 16.84
C GLY A 100 30.63 -1.11 15.86
N PHE A 101 31.90 -1.12 16.26
CA PHE A 101 32.96 -1.77 15.49
C PHE A 101 33.33 -3.12 16.12
N ARG A 102 33.22 -4.20 15.33
CA ARG A 102 33.62 -5.57 15.68
C ARG A 102 34.71 -6.05 14.72
N GLN A 103 35.33 -7.19 15.02
CA GLN A 103 36.31 -7.78 14.11
C GLN A 103 35.67 -8.02 12.73
N ARG A 104 36.15 -7.30 11.70
CA ARG A 104 35.66 -7.34 10.32
C ARG A 104 34.18 -6.97 10.10
N GLN A 105 33.50 -6.38 11.09
CA GLN A 105 32.08 -6.01 10.98
C GLN A 105 31.81 -4.61 11.54
N VAL A 106 30.90 -3.89 10.89
CA VAL A 106 30.30 -2.65 11.39
C VAL A 106 28.85 -2.95 11.71
N VAL A 107 28.44 -2.70 12.96
CA VAL A 107 27.05 -2.86 13.41
C VAL A 107 26.45 -1.46 13.51
N VAL A 108 25.40 -1.19 12.74
CA VAL A 108 24.69 0.09 12.78
C VAL A 108 23.32 -0.14 13.39
N ALA A 109 23.05 0.49 14.53
CA ALA A 109 21.73 0.52 15.15
C ALA A 109 21.00 1.79 14.67
N PHE A 110 19.89 1.60 13.99
CA PHE A 110 19.05 2.69 13.46
C PHE A 110 17.97 3.07 14.47
N ALA A 111 17.81 4.38 14.71
CA ALA A 111 16.64 4.98 15.31
C ALA A 111 15.58 5.13 14.22
N TRP A 112 14.56 4.28 14.26
CA TRP A 112 13.38 4.48 13.43
C TRP A 112 12.50 5.52 14.15
N PRO A 113 12.20 6.69 13.55
CA PRO A 113 11.24 7.62 14.13
C PRO A 113 9.91 6.90 14.38
N GLU A 114 9.35 7.03 15.59
CA GLU A 114 8.13 6.33 16.01
C GLU A 114 6.93 6.61 15.08
N ASP A 115 6.95 7.75 14.38
CA ASP A 115 5.83 8.24 13.57
C ASP A 115 5.93 7.94 12.07
N ILE A 116 6.95 7.23 11.56
CA ILE A 116 7.03 6.95 10.10
C ILE A 116 5.75 6.24 9.62
N ALA A 117 5.25 5.27 10.39
CA ALA A 117 4.04 4.54 10.02
C ALA A 117 2.83 5.48 9.91
N GLN A 118 2.74 6.48 10.79
CA GLN A 118 1.69 7.50 10.76
C GLN A 118 1.90 8.51 9.63
N GLN A 119 3.15 8.89 9.34
CA GLN A 119 3.47 9.79 8.22
C GLN A 119 3.17 9.13 6.87
N VAL A 120 3.51 7.84 6.72
CA VAL A 120 3.14 7.03 5.55
C VAL A 120 1.62 6.92 5.47
N ALA A 121 0.94 6.58 6.56
CA ALA A 121 -0.53 6.53 6.59
C ALA A 121 -1.18 7.87 6.21
N ASN A 122 -0.69 8.99 6.73
CA ASN A 122 -1.18 10.33 6.41
C ASN A 122 -0.93 10.72 4.93
N SER A 123 0.15 10.21 4.33
CA SER A 123 0.43 10.42 2.91
C SER A 123 -0.48 9.60 2.00
N LEU A 124 -0.88 8.40 2.43
CA LEU A 124 -1.79 7.51 1.70
C LEU A 124 -3.26 7.94 1.89
N MET A 125 -3.62 8.35 3.10
CA MET A 125 -4.96 8.71 3.51
C MET A 125 -4.91 9.91 4.45
N PRO A 126 -5.31 11.10 3.99
CA PRO A 126 -5.35 12.30 4.83
C PRO A 126 -6.23 12.15 6.09
N PRO A 127 -5.99 12.92 7.16
CA PRO A 127 -6.70 12.77 8.44
C PRO A 127 -8.23 12.86 8.36
N ASP A 128 -8.79 13.66 7.45
CA ASP A 128 -10.22 13.75 7.20
C ASP A 128 -10.79 12.43 6.64
N GLU A 129 -10.07 11.78 5.73
CA GLU A 129 -10.44 10.46 5.21
C GLU A 129 -10.27 9.37 6.28
N GLN A 130 -9.27 9.47 7.16
CA GLN A 130 -9.11 8.54 8.28
C GLN A 130 -10.28 8.65 9.27
N ALA A 131 -10.68 9.89 9.62
CA ALA A 131 -11.83 10.14 10.48
C ALA A 131 -13.13 9.64 9.84
N ARG A 132 -13.29 9.81 8.53
CA ARG A 132 -14.40 9.24 7.76
C ARG A 132 -14.42 7.72 7.85
N LEU A 133 -13.30 7.06 7.56
CA LEU A 133 -13.18 5.60 7.62
C LEU A 133 -13.47 5.05 9.03
N ARG A 134 -13.10 5.79 10.09
CA ARG A 134 -13.41 5.41 11.47
C ARG A 134 -14.92 5.24 11.71
N VAL A 135 -15.74 6.16 11.19
CA VAL A 135 -17.20 6.10 11.32
C VAL A 135 -17.75 4.79 10.74
N TYR A 136 -17.25 4.38 9.57
CA TYR A 136 -17.64 3.12 8.93
C TYR A 136 -17.10 1.89 9.65
N ALA A 137 -15.87 1.92 10.14
CA ALA A 137 -15.30 0.83 10.92
C ALA A 137 -16.09 0.58 12.21
N ASP A 138 -16.46 1.65 12.93
CA ASP A 138 -17.31 1.56 14.14
C ASP A 138 -18.69 0.98 13.82
N HIS A 139 -19.33 1.47 12.76
CA HIS A 139 -20.63 0.98 12.34
C HIS A 139 -20.58 -0.50 11.93
N LEU A 140 -19.56 -0.90 11.18
CA LEU A 140 -19.37 -2.27 10.75
C LEU A 140 -19.11 -3.21 11.94
N ALA A 141 -18.37 -2.76 12.95
CA ALA A 141 -18.16 -3.52 14.17
C ALA A 141 -19.48 -3.75 14.95
N ALA A 142 -20.31 -2.72 15.07
CA ALA A 142 -21.63 -2.83 15.67
C ALA A 142 -22.57 -3.75 14.87
N LEU A 143 -22.60 -3.58 13.55
CA LEU A 143 -23.45 -4.34 12.62
C LEU A 143 -23.11 -5.83 12.64
N THR A 144 -21.83 -6.17 12.50
CA THR A 144 -21.38 -7.57 12.54
C THR A 144 -21.67 -8.21 13.90
N GLY A 145 -21.55 -7.47 15.00
CA GLY A 145 -21.94 -7.91 16.33
C GLY A 145 -23.45 -8.10 16.52
N ALA A 146 -24.28 -7.33 15.82
CA ALA A 146 -25.74 -7.53 15.80
C ALA A 146 -26.12 -8.77 14.98
N LEU A 147 -25.58 -8.90 13.76
CA LEU A 147 -25.83 -10.03 12.87
C LEU A 147 -25.40 -11.36 13.50
N GLN A 148 -24.25 -11.39 14.18
CA GLN A 148 -23.80 -12.59 14.88
C GLN A 148 -24.77 -13.03 16.00
N ARG A 149 -25.38 -12.08 16.72
CA ARG A 149 -26.37 -12.36 17.77
C ARG A 149 -27.70 -12.82 17.19
N GLU A 150 -28.12 -12.22 16.06
CA GLU A 150 -29.38 -12.55 15.37
C GLU A 150 -29.33 -13.95 14.75
N LEU A 151 -28.26 -14.27 14.02
CA LEU A 151 -28.19 -15.47 13.17
C LEU A 151 -27.42 -16.63 13.84
N GLY A 152 -26.57 -16.32 14.82
CA GLY A 152 -25.62 -17.26 15.42
C GLY A 152 -24.30 -17.32 14.67
N ALA A 153 -23.23 -17.70 15.37
CA ALA A 153 -21.84 -17.58 14.90
C ALA A 153 -21.46 -18.39 13.63
N ARG A 154 -22.31 -19.34 13.19
CA ARG A 154 -22.00 -20.25 12.08
C ARG A 154 -22.89 -20.08 10.85
N LYS A 155 -23.89 -19.20 10.89
CA LYS A 155 -24.79 -19.03 9.75
C LYS A 155 -24.15 -18.10 8.71
N PRO A 156 -24.19 -18.48 7.41
CA PRO A 156 -23.81 -17.58 6.34
C PRO A 156 -24.63 -16.30 6.35
N VAL A 157 -23.96 -15.18 6.08
CA VAL A 157 -24.57 -13.85 5.99
C VAL A 157 -24.45 -13.38 4.55
N PRO A 158 -25.57 -13.21 3.83
CA PRO A 158 -25.55 -12.65 2.47
C PRO A 158 -24.95 -11.24 2.47
N LEU A 159 -24.06 -10.96 1.52
CA LEU A 159 -23.40 -9.65 1.37
C LEU A 159 -24.37 -8.45 1.42
N PRO A 160 -25.59 -8.50 0.84
CA PRO A 160 -26.55 -7.41 0.97
C PRO A 160 -26.88 -6.98 2.41
N ARG A 161 -26.84 -7.90 3.38
CA ARG A 161 -27.08 -7.60 4.81
C ARG A 161 -26.01 -6.71 5.44
N LEU A 162 -24.84 -6.63 4.81
CA LEU A 162 -23.75 -5.73 5.18
C LEU A 162 -23.74 -4.48 4.29
N LEU A 163 -23.90 -4.67 2.98
CA LEU A 163 -23.80 -3.59 2.00
C LEU A 163 -24.90 -2.54 2.18
N GLN A 164 -26.16 -2.94 2.38
CA GLN A 164 -27.26 -1.99 2.51
C GLN A 164 -27.12 -1.07 3.74
N PRO A 165 -26.90 -1.58 4.97
CA PRO A 165 -26.72 -0.69 6.13
C PRO A 165 -25.52 0.26 5.99
N MET A 166 -24.42 -0.20 5.40
CA MET A 166 -23.23 0.62 5.15
C MET A 166 -23.52 1.78 4.19
N PHE A 167 -24.29 1.52 3.12
CA PHE A 167 -24.69 2.58 2.18
C PHE A 167 -25.83 3.45 2.70
N ALA A 168 -26.69 2.95 3.58
CA ALA A 168 -27.65 3.77 4.32
C ALA A 168 -26.92 4.77 5.23
N LEU A 169 -25.86 4.33 5.94
CA LEU A 169 -24.98 5.24 6.68
C LEU A 169 -24.29 6.24 5.73
N ALA A 170 -23.82 5.80 4.56
CA ALA A 170 -23.22 6.71 3.59
C ALA A 170 -24.17 7.79 3.08
N GLN A 171 -25.44 7.45 2.88
CA GLN A 171 -26.47 8.43 2.54
C GLN A 171 -26.66 9.45 3.67
N GLN A 172 -26.69 9.02 4.94
CA GLN A 172 -26.80 9.91 6.10
C GLN A 172 -25.57 10.83 6.22
N GLN A 173 -24.37 10.28 6.12
CA GLN A 173 -23.13 11.06 6.20
C GLN A 173 -23.01 12.05 5.04
N THR A 174 -23.49 11.68 3.86
CA THR A 174 -23.55 12.58 2.69
C THR A 174 -24.39 13.82 2.96
N GLN A 175 -25.50 13.70 3.69
CA GLN A 175 -26.34 14.85 4.03
C GLN A 175 -25.60 15.85 4.93
N LEU A 176 -24.59 15.39 5.68
CA LEU A 176 -23.77 16.22 6.56
C LEU A 176 -22.53 16.77 5.83
N SER A 177 -21.84 15.94 5.05
CA SER A 177 -20.55 16.27 4.45
C SER A 177 -20.66 16.89 3.05
N GLY A 178 -21.74 16.61 2.31
CA GLY A 178 -21.87 16.95 0.89
C GLY A 178 -20.94 16.17 -0.03
N LEU A 179 -20.30 15.09 0.43
CA LEU A 179 -19.23 14.38 -0.28
C LEU A 179 -19.56 12.91 -0.56
N PRO A 180 -20.59 12.60 -1.37
CA PRO A 180 -21.14 11.24 -1.51
C PRO A 180 -20.14 10.20 -2.01
N ALA A 181 -19.24 10.55 -2.93
CA ALA A 181 -18.23 9.61 -3.42
C ALA A 181 -17.22 9.20 -2.33
N ARG A 182 -16.83 10.15 -1.45
CA ARG A 182 -15.91 9.88 -0.34
C ARG A 182 -16.56 9.01 0.74
N GLU A 183 -17.86 9.21 0.99
CA GLU A 183 -18.64 8.33 1.88
C GLU A 183 -18.70 6.89 1.36
N ASN A 184 -19.00 6.73 0.06
CA ASN A 184 -19.02 5.42 -0.58
C ASN A 184 -17.64 4.74 -0.54
N ARG A 185 -16.58 5.51 -0.76
CA ARG A 185 -15.19 5.03 -0.70
C ARG A 185 -14.84 4.47 0.67
N ALA A 186 -15.13 5.22 1.73
CA ALA A 186 -14.88 4.77 3.10
C ALA A 186 -15.71 3.53 3.47
N ALA A 187 -16.97 3.45 3.03
CA ALA A 187 -17.82 2.28 3.24
C ALA A 187 -17.26 1.02 2.54
N LEU A 188 -16.89 1.15 1.26
CA LEU A 188 -16.32 0.05 0.47
C LEU A 188 -14.98 -0.43 1.02
N LEU A 189 -14.12 0.50 1.47
CA LEU A 189 -12.84 0.14 2.05
C LEU A 189 -13.00 -0.65 3.37
N ALA A 190 -13.90 -0.22 4.25
CA ALA A 190 -14.19 -0.95 5.49
C ALA A 190 -14.75 -2.37 5.21
N LEU A 191 -15.64 -2.50 4.23
CA LEU A 191 -16.20 -3.78 3.79
C LEU A 191 -15.12 -4.68 3.17
N ALA A 192 -14.24 -4.14 2.33
CA ALA A 192 -13.14 -4.89 1.71
C ALA A 192 -12.16 -5.44 2.75
N CYS A 193 -11.83 -4.65 3.79
CA CYS A 193 -11.03 -5.14 4.92
C CYS A 193 -11.71 -6.34 5.61
N LEU A 194 -13.02 -6.26 5.88
CA LEU A 194 -13.78 -7.32 6.56
C LEU A 194 -13.74 -8.64 5.78
N VAL A 195 -14.09 -8.64 4.49
CA VAL A 195 -14.16 -9.89 3.71
C VAL A 195 -12.79 -10.51 3.46
N ASN A 196 -11.73 -9.70 3.50
CA ASN A 196 -10.37 -10.18 3.39
C ASN A 196 -9.77 -10.64 4.74
N GLY A 197 -10.60 -10.76 5.79
CA GLY A 197 -10.15 -11.15 7.13
C GLY A 197 -9.15 -10.17 7.77
N SER A 198 -9.13 -8.94 7.29
CA SER A 198 -8.08 -7.96 7.55
C SER A 198 -8.59 -6.83 8.43
N SER A 199 -7.75 -6.34 9.34
CA SER A 199 -8.07 -5.14 10.09
C SER A 199 -7.78 -3.90 9.25
N VAL A 200 -8.57 -2.84 9.42
CA VAL A 200 -8.22 -1.49 8.92
C VAL A 200 -6.82 -1.07 9.40
N ALA A 201 -6.34 -1.66 10.51
CA ALA A 201 -4.98 -1.51 11.00
C ALA A 201 -3.86 -1.84 10.00
N ALA A 202 -4.15 -2.66 8.98
CA ALA A 202 -3.20 -2.96 7.90
C ALA A 202 -2.90 -1.73 7.02
N LEU A 203 -3.86 -0.80 6.91
CA LEU A 203 -3.74 0.45 6.16
C LEU A 203 -3.43 1.63 7.08
N LEU A 204 -4.05 1.65 8.28
CA LEU A 204 -3.93 2.71 9.26
C LEU A 204 -3.51 2.14 10.62
N PRO A 205 -2.23 2.18 11.02
CA PRO A 205 -1.76 1.55 12.26
C PRO A 205 -2.53 1.93 13.52
N GLN A 206 -2.98 3.18 13.64
CA GLN A 206 -3.81 3.66 14.74
C GLN A 206 -5.18 2.96 14.85
N ALA A 207 -5.65 2.32 13.77
CA ALA A 207 -6.89 1.55 13.74
C ALA A 207 -6.86 0.26 14.58
N ARG A 208 -5.70 -0.13 15.11
CA ARG A 208 -5.58 -1.24 16.08
C ARG A 208 -6.41 -1.01 17.34
N GLN A 209 -6.61 0.24 17.74
CA GLN A 209 -7.39 0.60 18.92
C GLN A 209 -8.89 0.75 18.63
N TRP A 210 -9.30 0.56 17.37
CA TRP A 210 -10.68 0.72 16.96
C TRP A 210 -11.47 -0.56 17.28
N PRO A 211 -12.79 -0.47 17.50
CA PRO A 211 -13.68 -1.63 17.54
C PRO A 211 -13.45 -2.53 16.32
N GLN A 212 -13.19 -3.81 16.59
CA GLN A 212 -12.97 -4.79 15.54
C GLN A 212 -14.28 -5.49 15.18
N PRO A 213 -14.55 -5.72 13.88
CA PRO A 213 -15.73 -6.45 13.46
C PRO A 213 -15.68 -7.91 13.89
N ARG A 214 -16.86 -8.51 14.05
CA ARG A 214 -16.98 -9.95 14.30
C ARG A 214 -16.70 -10.74 13.03
N MET A 215 -16.01 -11.85 13.16
CA MET A 215 -15.81 -12.80 12.07
C MET A 215 -17.16 -13.43 11.71
N LEU A 216 -17.55 -13.28 10.44
CA LEU A 216 -18.77 -13.82 9.85
C LEU A 216 -18.40 -14.60 8.60
N THR A 217 -19.14 -15.67 8.30
CA THR A 217 -19.09 -16.32 6.99
C THR A 217 -19.98 -15.51 6.05
N ILE A 218 -19.38 -14.68 5.21
CA ILE A 218 -20.12 -13.81 4.27
C ILE A 218 -20.25 -14.55 2.94
N THR A 219 -21.41 -14.46 2.29
CA THR A 219 -21.64 -15.09 0.99
C THR A 219 -22.14 -14.11 -0.07
N LEU A 220 -21.81 -14.40 -1.32
CA LEU A 220 -22.39 -13.77 -2.50
C LEU A 220 -22.68 -14.87 -3.53
N ALA A 221 -23.93 -14.95 -3.99
CA ALA A 221 -24.42 -16.03 -4.86
C ALA A 221 -24.16 -17.44 -4.26
N GLY A 222 -24.28 -17.56 -2.94
CA GLY A 222 -24.05 -18.82 -2.22
C GLY A 222 -22.59 -19.22 -2.02
N ARG A 223 -21.62 -18.41 -2.48
CA ARG A 223 -20.18 -18.69 -2.33
C ARG A 223 -19.50 -17.75 -1.33
N VAL A 224 -18.44 -18.24 -0.68
CA VAL A 224 -17.70 -17.51 0.37
C VAL A 224 -16.52 -16.69 -0.16
N ASP A 225 -16.02 -17.00 -1.35
CA ASP A 225 -14.94 -16.30 -2.06
C ASP A 225 -15.43 -15.06 -2.82
N SER A 226 -16.62 -15.14 -3.40
CA SER A 226 -17.22 -14.11 -4.25
C SER A 226 -17.35 -12.73 -3.58
N PRO A 227 -17.68 -12.60 -2.28
CA PRO A 227 -17.66 -11.31 -1.59
C PRO A 227 -16.29 -10.63 -1.60
N GLN A 228 -15.19 -11.39 -1.49
CA GLN A 228 -13.83 -10.87 -1.52
C GLN A 228 -13.52 -10.29 -2.89
N HIS A 229 -13.72 -11.06 -3.96
CA HIS A 229 -13.56 -10.60 -5.34
C HIS A 229 -14.37 -9.34 -5.64
N PHE A 230 -15.65 -9.36 -5.24
CA PHE A 230 -16.56 -8.24 -5.45
C PHE A 230 -16.09 -6.96 -4.73
N LEU A 231 -15.87 -7.02 -3.41
CA LEU A 231 -15.60 -5.82 -2.61
C LEU A 231 -14.18 -5.28 -2.82
N VAL A 232 -13.18 -6.14 -3.01
CA VAL A 232 -11.81 -5.71 -3.31
C VAL A 232 -11.77 -5.03 -4.68
N SER A 233 -12.42 -5.60 -5.70
CA SER A 233 -12.51 -4.97 -7.02
C SER A 233 -13.31 -3.67 -6.98
N ALA A 234 -14.38 -3.60 -6.19
CA ALA A 234 -15.13 -2.35 -5.98
C ALA A 234 -14.29 -1.27 -5.30
N ALA A 235 -13.52 -1.62 -4.26
CA ALA A 235 -12.62 -0.70 -3.57
C ALA A 235 -11.54 -0.17 -4.53
N LEU A 236 -10.87 -1.05 -5.28
CA LEU A 236 -9.88 -0.63 -6.30
C LEU A 236 -10.48 0.31 -7.36
N ALA A 237 -11.70 0.00 -7.82
CA ALA A 237 -12.36 0.79 -8.86
C ALA A 237 -12.81 2.18 -8.39
N ILE A 238 -13.27 2.33 -7.14
CA ILE A 238 -13.66 3.65 -6.60
C ILE A 238 -12.43 4.52 -6.27
N GLU A 239 -11.30 3.91 -5.91
CA GLU A 239 -10.04 4.64 -5.73
C GLU A 239 -9.54 5.25 -7.05
N GLY A 240 -9.77 4.56 -8.18
CA GLY A 240 -9.40 5.06 -9.51
C GLY A 240 -7.89 5.09 -9.80
N GLY A 241 -7.05 4.66 -8.85
CA GLY A 241 -5.59 4.54 -8.96
C GLY A 241 -4.84 5.19 -7.78
N GLY A 242 -3.50 5.22 -7.86
CA GLY A 242 -2.63 5.89 -6.90
C GLY A 242 -2.24 5.04 -5.68
N PRO A 243 -1.49 5.63 -4.73
CA PRO A 243 -0.79 4.85 -3.69
C PRO A 243 -1.66 3.96 -2.82
N LEU A 244 -2.92 4.36 -2.54
CA LEU A 244 -3.83 3.52 -1.77
C LEU A 244 -4.38 2.34 -2.60
N ALA A 245 -4.68 2.56 -3.88
CA ALA A 245 -5.08 1.47 -4.78
C ALA A 245 -3.94 0.46 -4.95
N ASP A 246 -2.69 0.93 -5.07
CA ASP A 246 -1.50 0.07 -5.13
C ASP A 246 -1.35 -0.76 -3.84
N ALA A 247 -1.55 -0.15 -2.67
CA ALA A 247 -1.49 -0.86 -1.38
C ALA A 247 -2.59 -1.93 -1.25
N ILE A 248 -3.82 -1.64 -1.68
CA ILE A 248 -4.92 -2.62 -1.73
C ILE A 248 -4.57 -3.75 -2.70
N GLY A 249 -4.00 -3.43 -3.86
CA GLY A 249 -3.57 -4.41 -4.87
C GLY A 249 -2.52 -5.38 -4.34
N VAL A 250 -1.45 -4.88 -3.71
CA VAL A 250 -0.42 -5.71 -3.07
C VAL A 250 -1.04 -6.60 -1.99
N TYR A 251 -1.97 -6.05 -1.20
CA TYR A 251 -2.61 -6.82 -0.14
C TYR A 251 -3.45 -7.98 -0.69
N LYS A 252 -4.14 -7.79 -1.83
CA LYS A 252 -4.82 -8.86 -2.57
C LYS A 252 -3.82 -9.94 -3.00
N GLU A 253 -2.71 -9.56 -3.64
CA GLU A 253 -1.70 -10.52 -4.11
C GLU A 253 -1.11 -11.37 -2.97
N VAL A 254 -0.87 -10.75 -1.81
CA VAL A 254 -0.40 -11.47 -0.62
C VAL A 254 -1.47 -12.42 -0.07
N ALA A 255 -2.74 -12.00 -0.05
CA ALA A 255 -3.85 -12.87 0.37
C ALA A 255 -3.99 -14.09 -0.56
N ASP A 256 -3.95 -13.87 -1.88
CA ASP A 256 -4.12 -14.91 -2.90
C ASP A 256 -2.92 -15.89 -2.94
N ALA A 257 -1.71 -15.43 -2.60
CA ALA A 257 -0.52 -16.27 -2.49
C ALA A 257 -0.65 -17.41 -1.45
N HIS A 258 -1.58 -17.28 -0.50
CA HIS A 258 -1.83 -18.29 0.53
C HIS A 258 -2.92 -19.32 0.16
N GLY A 259 -3.50 -19.27 -1.06
CA GLY A 259 -4.64 -20.14 -1.40
C GLY A 259 -5.07 -20.26 -2.86
N GLY A 260 -4.24 -19.96 -3.86
CA GLY A 260 -4.65 -20.01 -5.28
C GLY A 260 -5.13 -21.39 -5.77
N SER A 261 -6.42 -21.52 -6.10
CA SER A 261 -7.08 -22.75 -6.61
C SER A 261 -6.98 -22.95 -8.12
N GLY A 262 -6.43 -21.99 -8.87
CA GLY A 262 -6.37 -22.00 -10.33
C GLY A 262 -7.20 -20.87 -10.93
N PHE A 263 -7.40 -20.87 -12.24
CA PHE A 263 -8.16 -19.83 -12.93
C PHE A 263 -9.67 -20.11 -12.84
N SER A 264 -10.47 -19.09 -12.51
CA SER A 264 -11.92 -19.19 -12.31
C SER A 264 -12.67 -18.06 -13.02
N PHE A 265 -13.65 -18.42 -13.87
CA PHE A 265 -14.55 -17.44 -14.48
C PHE A 265 -15.61 -16.92 -13.49
N ASN A 266 -15.89 -17.67 -12.42
CA ASN A 266 -16.74 -17.20 -11.31
C ASN A 266 -16.11 -15.98 -10.63
N ASP A 267 -14.81 -16.08 -10.34
CA ASP A 267 -14.02 -15.04 -9.70
C ASP A 267 -13.95 -13.81 -10.61
N LEU A 268 -13.75 -14.01 -11.91
CA LEU A 268 -13.81 -12.93 -12.90
C LEU A 268 -15.18 -12.26 -12.93
N ALA A 269 -16.28 -13.01 -12.90
CA ALA A 269 -17.61 -12.43 -12.88
C ALA A 269 -17.82 -11.55 -11.63
N ALA A 270 -17.35 -12.01 -10.45
CA ALA A 270 -17.37 -11.23 -9.21
C ALA A 270 -16.46 -9.99 -9.27
N ASP A 271 -15.26 -10.10 -9.81
CA ASP A 271 -14.34 -8.98 -10.01
C ASP A 271 -14.94 -7.92 -10.94
N ARG A 272 -15.59 -8.33 -12.03
CA ARG A 272 -16.24 -7.43 -12.99
C ARG A 272 -17.47 -6.75 -12.39
N ALA A 273 -18.30 -7.49 -11.66
CA ALA A 273 -19.44 -6.94 -10.92
C ALA A 273 -18.98 -5.90 -9.89
N GLY A 274 -17.97 -6.25 -9.08
CA GLY A 274 -17.35 -5.36 -8.11
C GLY A 274 -16.80 -4.09 -8.75
N THR A 275 -16.04 -4.23 -9.85
CA THR A 275 -15.50 -3.09 -10.61
C THR A 275 -16.61 -2.14 -11.08
N ARG A 276 -17.70 -2.66 -11.66
CA ARG A 276 -18.85 -1.85 -12.08
C ARG A 276 -19.50 -1.14 -10.90
N PHE A 277 -19.67 -1.83 -9.77
CA PHE A 277 -20.21 -1.25 -8.56
C PHE A 277 -19.33 -0.10 -8.03
N GLY A 278 -18.01 -0.29 -7.93
CA GLY A 278 -17.07 0.73 -7.50
C GLY A 278 -17.04 1.96 -8.43
N LEU A 279 -17.05 1.73 -9.75
CA LEU A 279 -17.15 2.82 -10.73
C LEU A 279 -18.48 3.59 -10.61
N LEU A 280 -19.59 2.90 -10.37
CA LEU A 280 -20.89 3.53 -10.13
C LEU A 280 -20.86 4.34 -8.83
N ALA A 281 -20.24 3.79 -7.78
CA ALA A 281 -20.05 4.44 -6.49
C ALA A 281 -19.15 5.69 -6.57
N ALA A 282 -18.29 5.79 -7.58
CA ALA A 282 -17.52 7.00 -7.89
C ALA A 282 -18.29 8.00 -8.77
N ARG A 283 -18.92 7.52 -9.87
CA ARG A 283 -19.46 8.35 -10.95
C ARG A 283 -20.88 8.84 -10.71
N ALA A 284 -21.70 8.06 -10.00
CA ALA A 284 -23.08 8.42 -9.65
C ALA A 284 -23.34 8.11 -8.16
N PRO A 285 -22.54 8.70 -7.25
CA PRO A 285 -22.45 8.25 -5.86
C PRO A 285 -23.77 8.40 -5.09
N ALA A 286 -24.47 9.53 -5.25
CA ALA A 286 -25.76 9.80 -4.59
C ALA A 286 -26.92 8.96 -5.18
N LEU A 287 -26.85 8.65 -6.48
CA LEU A 287 -27.82 7.76 -7.13
C LEU A 287 -27.69 6.34 -6.56
N LEU A 288 -26.45 5.84 -6.43
CA LEU A 288 -26.19 4.53 -5.85
C LEU A 288 -26.69 4.45 -4.40
N GLN A 289 -26.36 5.45 -3.58
CA GLN A 289 -26.85 5.53 -2.20
C GLN A 289 -28.37 5.47 -2.13
N THR A 290 -29.06 6.28 -2.95
CA THR A 290 -30.53 6.29 -3.02
C THR A 290 -31.09 4.92 -3.44
N ARG A 291 -30.49 4.26 -4.45
CA ARG A 291 -30.92 2.93 -4.90
C ARG A 291 -30.73 1.87 -3.82
N LEU A 292 -29.62 1.90 -3.09
CA LEU A 292 -29.34 0.90 -2.04
C LEU A 292 -30.15 1.14 -0.77
N ALA A 293 -30.52 2.38 -0.49
CA ALA A 293 -31.45 2.75 0.57
C ALA A 293 -32.90 2.41 0.22
N ALA A 294 -33.23 2.29 -1.07
CA ALA A 294 -34.56 1.94 -1.54
C ALA A 294 -34.75 0.41 -1.63
N GLY A 295 -35.64 -0.13 -0.81
CA GLY A 295 -36.06 -1.53 -0.90
C GLY A 295 -35.07 -2.54 -0.31
N VAL A 296 -35.26 -3.82 -0.65
CA VAL A 296 -34.43 -4.93 -0.17
C VAL A 296 -33.52 -5.38 -1.30
N LEU A 297 -32.21 -5.27 -1.07
CA LEU A 297 -31.19 -5.71 -2.02
C LEU A 297 -31.02 -7.23 -1.91
N GLN A 298 -31.02 -7.89 -3.05
CA GLN A 298 -30.79 -9.32 -3.18
C GLN A 298 -29.39 -9.59 -3.75
N GLU A 299 -28.86 -10.80 -3.52
CA GLU A 299 -27.55 -11.17 -4.09
C GLU A 299 -27.56 -11.13 -5.63
N ALA A 300 -28.69 -11.47 -6.24
CA ALA A 300 -28.89 -11.41 -7.69
C ALA A 300 -28.84 -9.99 -8.28
N ASP A 301 -29.01 -8.95 -7.45
CA ASP A 301 -28.84 -7.56 -7.89
C ASP A 301 -27.35 -7.16 -7.99
N LEU A 302 -26.46 -7.92 -7.34
CA LEU A 302 -25.02 -7.65 -7.27
C LEU A 302 -24.22 -8.57 -8.19
N LEU A 303 -24.61 -9.84 -8.31
CA LEU A 303 -23.90 -10.83 -9.12
C LEU A 303 -24.92 -11.71 -9.87
N PRO A 304 -24.79 -11.87 -11.20
CA PRO A 304 -25.69 -12.74 -11.95
C PRO A 304 -25.46 -14.21 -11.58
N ALA A 305 -26.27 -15.11 -12.12
CA ALA A 305 -25.99 -16.54 -12.01
C ALA A 305 -24.62 -16.83 -12.65
N VAL A 306 -23.72 -17.42 -11.85
CA VAL A 306 -22.35 -17.77 -12.26
C VAL A 306 -22.06 -19.26 -12.13
N ALA A 307 -22.92 -20.05 -11.47
CA ALA A 307 -22.66 -21.46 -11.17
C ALA A 307 -22.43 -22.37 -12.40
N ASP A 308 -22.78 -21.90 -13.61
CA ASP A 308 -22.54 -22.58 -14.88
C ASP A 308 -21.19 -22.22 -15.53
N LEU A 309 -20.44 -21.25 -14.98
CA LEU A 309 -19.15 -20.83 -15.53
C LEU A 309 -18.03 -21.80 -15.11
N PRO A 310 -17.02 -22.03 -15.99
CA PRO A 310 -15.89 -22.89 -15.69
C PRO A 310 -15.02 -22.34 -14.54
N GLU A 311 -14.63 -23.21 -13.62
CA GLU A 311 -13.76 -22.91 -12.47
C GLU A 311 -12.65 -23.96 -12.29
N ASP A 312 -11.74 -23.72 -11.35
CA ASP A 312 -10.61 -24.59 -11.00
C ASP A 312 -9.72 -24.99 -12.19
N LEU A 313 -9.58 -24.10 -13.18
CA LEU A 313 -8.82 -24.36 -14.39
C LEU A 313 -7.32 -24.22 -14.13
N GLN A 314 -6.58 -25.31 -14.27
CA GLN A 314 -5.11 -25.26 -14.28
C GLN A 314 -4.59 -24.59 -15.54
N ALA A 315 -3.42 -23.95 -15.47
CA ALA A 315 -2.89 -23.17 -16.58
C ALA A 315 -2.83 -23.92 -17.93
N PRO A 316 -2.38 -25.19 -18.02
CA PRO A 316 -2.36 -25.93 -19.28
C PRO A 316 -3.77 -26.20 -19.84
N GLU A 317 -4.74 -26.44 -18.95
CA GLU A 317 -6.13 -26.66 -19.34
C GLU A 317 -6.77 -25.35 -19.84
N PHE A 318 -6.53 -24.26 -19.13
CA PHE A 318 -6.99 -22.92 -19.51
C PHE A 318 -6.45 -22.55 -20.89
N GLU A 319 -5.16 -22.75 -21.12
CA GLU A 319 -4.52 -22.48 -22.42
C GLU A 319 -5.15 -23.31 -23.54
N ARG A 320 -5.29 -24.62 -23.34
CA ARG A 320 -5.86 -25.53 -24.34
C ARG A 320 -7.33 -25.24 -24.67
N ARG A 321 -8.15 -24.96 -23.65
CA ARG A 321 -9.61 -24.78 -23.82
C ARG A 321 -9.99 -23.38 -24.26
N PHE A 322 -9.29 -22.36 -23.75
CA PHE A 322 -9.69 -20.97 -23.92
C PHE A 322 -8.74 -20.15 -24.80
N GLY A 323 -7.55 -20.68 -25.09
CA GLY A 323 -6.50 -20.01 -25.86
C GLY A 323 -5.77 -18.94 -25.05
N GLY A 324 -5.68 -19.13 -23.74
CA GLY A 324 -5.10 -18.16 -22.81
C GLY A 324 -5.94 -16.90 -22.65
N VAL A 325 -5.39 -15.93 -21.92
CA VAL A 325 -6.00 -14.59 -21.79
C VAL A 325 -5.99 -13.93 -23.17
N GLY A 326 -7.16 -13.53 -23.64
CA GLY A 326 -7.32 -12.98 -24.98
C GLY A 326 -7.50 -14.04 -26.08
N GLY A 327 -7.64 -15.32 -25.75
CA GLY A 327 -8.09 -16.32 -26.72
C GLY A 327 -9.54 -16.11 -27.16
N ALA A 328 -9.93 -16.70 -28.29
CA ALA A 328 -11.28 -16.50 -28.84
C ALA A 328 -12.38 -17.07 -27.93
N ALA A 329 -12.15 -18.23 -27.32
CA ALA A 329 -13.08 -18.85 -26.39
C ALA A 329 -13.13 -18.09 -25.05
N TYR A 330 -11.98 -17.62 -24.54
CA TYR A 330 -11.94 -16.70 -23.40
C TYR A 330 -12.80 -15.44 -23.64
N ARG A 331 -12.59 -14.74 -24.77
CA ARG A 331 -13.34 -13.52 -25.12
C ARG A 331 -14.85 -13.75 -25.22
N ARG A 332 -15.28 -14.89 -25.76
CA ARG A 332 -16.70 -15.24 -25.85
C ARG A 332 -17.33 -15.36 -24.47
N LEU A 333 -16.65 -16.05 -23.55
CA LEU A 333 -17.16 -16.23 -22.20
C LEU A 333 -17.14 -14.91 -21.40
N MET A 334 -16.10 -14.08 -21.58
CA MET A 334 -16.10 -12.73 -21.02
C MET A 334 -17.25 -11.88 -21.56
N ALA A 335 -17.54 -11.93 -22.87
CA ALA A 335 -18.67 -11.22 -23.45
C ALA A 335 -20.02 -11.70 -22.89
N ASP A 336 -20.17 -13.00 -22.62
CA ASP A 336 -21.35 -13.53 -21.95
C ASP A 336 -21.47 -13.00 -20.51
N ILE A 337 -20.38 -12.99 -19.73
CA ILE A 337 -20.34 -12.41 -18.38
C ILE A 337 -20.77 -10.93 -18.42
N GLU A 338 -20.20 -10.14 -19.33
CA GLU A 338 -20.57 -8.72 -19.48
C GLU A 338 -22.06 -8.56 -19.84
N ALA A 339 -22.58 -9.39 -20.75
CA ALA A 339 -23.99 -9.36 -21.12
C ALA A 339 -24.93 -9.75 -19.97
N ARG A 340 -24.51 -10.66 -19.07
CA ARG A 340 -25.24 -10.96 -17.84
C ARG A 340 -25.25 -9.76 -16.90
N LEU A 341 -24.11 -9.07 -16.73
CA LEU A 341 -24.00 -7.88 -15.89
C LEU A 341 -24.79 -6.69 -16.43
N ASP A 342 -24.89 -6.54 -17.75
CA ASP A 342 -25.70 -5.48 -18.40
C ASP A 342 -27.20 -5.62 -18.12
N ARG A 343 -27.67 -6.82 -17.75
CA ARG A 343 -29.06 -7.07 -17.39
C ARG A 343 -29.38 -6.76 -15.93
N LEU A 344 -28.37 -6.52 -15.09
CA LEU A 344 -28.57 -6.17 -13.69
C LEU A 344 -28.94 -4.68 -13.57
N PRO A 345 -30.16 -4.31 -13.13
CA PRO A 345 -30.60 -2.92 -13.11
C PRO A 345 -29.69 -1.98 -12.30
N LEU A 346 -29.03 -2.53 -11.26
CA LEU A 346 -28.10 -1.78 -10.43
C LEU A 346 -26.77 -1.49 -11.16
N LEU A 347 -26.23 -2.46 -11.90
CA LEU A 347 -24.88 -2.41 -12.49
C LEU A 347 -24.86 -2.13 -14.00
N ALA A 348 -26.03 -2.07 -14.64
CA ALA A 348 -26.16 -1.71 -16.04
C ALA A 348 -25.58 -0.30 -16.26
N PRO A 349 -24.85 -0.08 -17.39
CA PRO A 349 -24.40 1.25 -17.75
C PRO A 349 -25.61 2.19 -17.88
N PRO A 350 -25.48 3.47 -17.49
CA PRO A 350 -26.56 4.43 -17.67
C PRO A 350 -26.93 4.50 -19.16
N THR A 351 -28.22 4.29 -19.47
CA THR A 351 -28.74 4.44 -20.83
C THR A 351 -28.42 5.85 -21.30
N ALA A 352 -27.64 6.00 -22.37
CA ALA A 352 -27.39 7.31 -22.96
C ALA A 352 -28.74 7.98 -23.27
N PRO A 353 -28.93 9.28 -22.98
CA PRO A 353 -30.15 9.96 -23.36
C PRO A 353 -30.30 9.86 -24.88
N ALA A 354 -31.49 9.45 -25.34
CA ALA A 354 -31.83 9.47 -26.75
C ALA A 354 -31.54 10.89 -27.28
N LEU A 355 -30.61 11.00 -28.23
CA LEU A 355 -30.37 12.25 -28.94
C LEU A 355 -31.71 12.71 -29.50
N ALA A 356 -32.22 13.83 -28.99
CA ALA A 356 -33.41 14.46 -29.55
C ALA A 356 -33.15 14.72 -31.04
N PRO A 357 -34.12 14.45 -31.93
CA PRO A 357 -33.94 14.72 -33.35
C PRO A 357 -33.64 16.21 -33.56
N PRO A 358 -32.77 16.56 -34.51
CA PRO A 358 -32.42 17.94 -34.80
C PRO A 358 -33.70 18.71 -35.17
N SER A 359 -33.82 19.91 -34.59
CA SER A 359 -34.94 20.83 -34.75
C SER A 359 -35.05 21.37 -36.17
#